data_AF-A0A9X7JTC0-F1
#
_entry.id   AF-A0A9X7JTC0-F1
#
_cell.length_a   1.000
_cell.length_b   1.000
_cell.length_c   1.000
_cell.angle_alpha   90.00
_cell.angle_beta   90.00
_cell.angle_gamma   90.00
#
_symmetry.space_group_name_H-M   'P 1'
#
loop_
_entity.id
_entity.type
_entity.pdbx_description
1 polymer ?
#
loop_
_entity_poly.entity_id
_entity_poly.type
_entity_poly.pdbx_seq_one_letter_code
_entity_poly.pdbx_strand_id
1 'polypeptide(L)'
;MRDRIARALEWVLRLLLPTPGKHRAVYRSAPHVTPPTDLSKDNPSPSRPVICAPRTPIPVHVLVRTMPIPPSTRPLVPLYMQHWQKELEKRERQRQRCVALVAGAMGYDYEYTYDGAHAHPAVVTA
;
A
#
# COMPACT_ATOMS: atom_id res chain seq x y z
N MET A 1 14.34 6.45 32.55
CA MET A 1 14.04 7.01 31.22
C MET A 1 13.32 6.00 30.31
N ARG A 2 13.80 4.75 30.22
CA ARG A 2 13.23 3.70 29.38
C ARG A 2 11.74 3.46 29.63
N ASP A 3 11.29 3.57 30.88
CA ASP A 3 9.88 3.36 31.27
C ASP A 3 8.93 4.44 30.75
N ARG A 4 9.43 5.68 30.57
CA ARG A 4 8.63 6.78 30.02
C ARG A 4 8.41 6.60 28.52
N ILE A 5 9.42 6.09 27.81
CA ILE A 5 9.34 5.76 26.39
C ILE A 5 8.37 4.60 26.16
N ALA A 6 8.48 3.54 26.97
CA ALA A 6 7.58 2.39 26.89
C ALA A 6 6.11 2.79 27.07
N ARG A 7 5.81 3.61 28.09
CA ARG A 7 4.45 4.12 28.33
C ARG A 7 3.95 5.01 27.20
N ALA A 8 4.79 5.87 26.65
CA ALA A 8 4.41 6.73 25.52
C ALA A 8 4.05 5.90 24.28
N LEU A 9 4.82 4.86 23.97
CA LEU A 9 4.55 3.96 22.85
C LEU A 9 3.28 3.14 23.03
N GLU A 10 3.02 2.66 24.25
CA GLU A 10 1.79 1.92 24.57
C GLU A 10 0.54 2.79 24.33
N TRP A 11 0.58 4.06 24.75
CA TRP A 11 -0.51 5.01 24.50
C TRP A 11 -0.74 5.27 23.01
N VAL A 12 0.34 5.51 22.26
CA VAL A 12 0.28 5.74 20.82
C VAL A 12 -0.30 4.53 20.08
N LEU A 13 0.12 3.32 20.46
CA LEU A 13 -0.37 2.08 19.85
C LEU A 13 -1.85 1.83 20.16
N ARG A 14 -2.30 2.12 21.39
CA ARG A 14 -3.74 2.02 21.75
C ARG A 14 -4.61 3.03 21.00
N LEU A 15 -4.07 4.18 20.63
CA LEU A 15 -4.80 5.21 19.88
C LEU A 15 -4.87 4.89 18.38
N LEU A 16 -3.77 4.36 17.82
CA LEU A 16 -3.64 4.12 16.38
C LEU A 16 -4.25 2.80 15.92
N LEU A 17 -4.27 1.78 16.77
CA LEU A 17 -4.83 0.49 16.42
C LEU A 17 -6.33 0.51 16.74
N PRO A 18 -7.23 0.49 15.73
CA PRO A 18 -8.64 0.32 15.98
C PRO A 18 -8.81 -1.00 16.73
N THR A 19 -9.37 -0.93 17.95
CA THR A 19 -9.71 -2.13 18.71
C THR A 19 -10.44 -3.09 17.78
N PRO A 20 -10.09 -4.40 17.76
CA PRO A 20 -10.80 -5.37 16.95
C PRO A 20 -12.26 -5.36 17.38
N GLY A 21 -13.06 -4.61 16.62
CA GLY A 21 -14.48 -4.47 16.87
C GLY A 21 -15.07 -5.86 16.75
N LYS A 22 -15.68 -6.33 17.83
CA LYS A 22 -16.56 -7.49 17.80
C LYS A 22 -17.72 -7.14 16.87
N HIS A 23 -17.53 -7.37 15.58
CA HIS A 23 -18.61 -7.40 14.62
C HIS A 23 -19.42 -8.66 14.92
N ARG A 24 -20.25 -8.56 15.96
CA ARG A 24 -21.36 -9.48 16.19
C ARG A 24 -22.28 -9.25 15.01
N ALA A 25 -22.25 -10.16 14.03
CA ALA A 25 -23.27 -10.22 13.00
C ALA A 25 -24.61 -10.38 13.73
N VAL A 26 -25.33 -9.27 13.86
CA VAL A 26 -26.73 -9.30 14.24
C VAL A 26 -27.42 -9.97 13.07
N TYR A 27 -27.63 -11.28 13.17
CA TYR A 27 -28.64 -11.95 12.38
C TYR A 27 -29.94 -11.24 12.68
N ARG A 28 -30.34 -10.34 11.78
CA ARG A 28 -31.67 -9.76 11.74
C ARG A 28 -32.63 -10.93 11.53
N SER A 29 -33.22 -11.42 12.61
CA SER A 29 -34.41 -12.25 12.57
C SER A 29 -35.49 -11.43 11.86
N ALA A 30 -35.84 -11.80 10.63
CA ALA A 30 -37.02 -11.26 9.99
C ALA A 30 -38.27 -11.79 10.72
N PRO A 31 -39.28 -10.94 10.97
CA PRO A 31 -40.46 -11.30 11.74
C PRO A 31 -41.53 -12.01 10.89
N HIS A 32 -42.20 -12.98 11.52
CA HIS A 32 -43.57 -13.46 11.24
C HIS A 32 -43.80 -14.13 9.86
N VAL A 33 -44.53 -15.23 9.71
CA VAL A 33 -45.95 -15.46 10.05
C VAL A 33 -46.20 -16.99 10.12
N THR A 34 -47.09 -17.42 11.01
CA THR A 34 -47.59 -18.81 11.16
C THR A 34 -48.23 -19.39 9.89
N PRO A 35 -48.05 -20.70 9.58
CA PRO A 35 -48.80 -21.34 8.50
C PRO A 35 -50.16 -21.88 9.00
N PRO A 36 -51.23 -21.82 8.20
CA PRO A 36 -52.14 -22.93 8.09
C PRO A 36 -51.65 -23.86 6.97
N THR A 37 -51.54 -25.12 7.35
CA THR A 37 -51.58 -26.36 6.57
C THR A 37 -52.00 -26.18 5.11
N ASP A 38 -51.12 -26.51 4.16
CA ASP A 38 -51.37 -27.59 3.19
C ASP A 38 -50.19 -27.79 2.21
N LEU A 39 -49.69 -29.03 2.22
CA LEU A 39 -49.12 -29.81 1.12
C LEU A 39 -48.61 -29.03 -0.12
N SER A 40 -47.30 -28.82 -0.21
CA SER A 40 -46.58 -29.12 -1.46
C SER A 40 -45.08 -29.22 -1.23
N LYS A 41 -44.54 -30.36 -1.65
CA LYS A 41 -43.14 -30.76 -1.60
C LYS A 41 -42.50 -30.28 -2.89
N ASP A 42 -41.80 -29.15 -2.88
CA ASP A 42 -40.84 -28.80 -3.92
C ASP A 42 -39.73 -27.91 -3.34
N ASN A 43 -38.50 -28.40 -3.44
CA ASN A 43 -37.30 -27.72 -2.97
C ASN A 43 -37.07 -26.41 -3.77
N PRO A 44 -36.98 -25.23 -3.12
CA PRO A 44 -36.58 -24.02 -3.83
C PRO A 44 -35.07 -24.06 -4.07
N SER A 45 -34.66 -24.38 -5.30
CA SER A 45 -33.32 -24.07 -5.78
C SER A 45 -33.03 -22.57 -5.55
N PRO A 46 -31.85 -22.18 -5.02
CA PRO A 46 -31.54 -20.78 -4.81
C PRO A 46 -31.45 -20.09 -6.18
N SER A 47 -32.47 -19.30 -6.48
CA SER A 47 -32.54 -18.47 -7.68
C SER A 47 -31.27 -17.63 -7.76
N ARG A 48 -30.49 -17.85 -8.82
CA ARG A 48 -29.30 -17.05 -9.13
C ARG A 48 -29.72 -15.57 -9.13
N PRO A 49 -28.95 -14.66 -8.49
CA PRO A 49 -29.26 -13.25 -8.58
C PRO A 49 -29.20 -12.84 -10.05
N VAL A 50 -30.35 -12.48 -10.61
CA VAL A 50 -30.43 -11.86 -11.93
C VAL A 50 -29.80 -10.49 -11.78
N ILE A 51 -28.54 -10.36 -12.20
CA ILE A 51 -27.86 -9.07 -12.28
C ILE A 51 -28.56 -8.30 -13.40
N CYS A 52 -29.58 -7.53 -13.05
CA CYS A 52 -30.21 -6.60 -13.97
C CYS A 52 -29.12 -5.63 -14.46
N ALA A 53 -28.76 -5.74 -15.74
CA ALA A 53 -27.97 -4.69 -16.38
C ALA A 53 -28.73 -3.36 -16.23
N PRO A 54 -28.07 -2.27 -15.84
CA PRO A 54 -28.73 -0.99 -15.65
C PRO A 54 -29.40 -0.58 -16.97
N ARG A 55 -30.74 -0.47 -16.97
CA ARG A 55 -31.53 -0.03 -18.13
C ARG A 55 -31.33 1.45 -18.46
N THR A 56 -30.76 2.21 -17.54
CA THR A 56 -30.44 3.62 -17.71
C THR A 56 -29.01 3.79 -18.17
N PRO A 57 -28.73 4.63 -19.20
CA PRO A 57 -27.36 4.96 -19.56
C PRO A 57 -26.64 5.54 -18.34
N ILE A 58 -25.46 5.01 -18.04
CA ILE A 58 -24.63 5.50 -16.94
C ILE A 58 -24.27 6.97 -17.25
N PRO A 59 -24.58 7.92 -16.35
CA PRO A 59 -24.25 9.32 -16.58
C PRO A 59 -22.75 9.50 -16.87
N VAL A 60 -22.40 10.36 -17.84
CA VAL A 60 -21.00 10.56 -18.28
C VAL A 60 -20.05 10.88 -17.13
N HIS A 61 -20.51 11.67 -16.15
CA HIS A 61 -19.71 12.00 -14.97
C HIS A 61 -19.41 10.79 -14.06
N VAL A 62 -20.26 9.76 -14.08
CA VAL A 62 -20.01 8.50 -13.36
C VAL A 62 -18.98 7.67 -14.13
N LEU A 63 -19.07 7.61 -15.46
CA LEU A 63 -18.07 6.95 -16.30
C LEU A 63 -16.66 7.52 -16.05
N VAL A 64 -16.52 8.85 -16.03
CA VAL A 64 -15.24 9.53 -15.75
C VAL A 64 -14.66 9.15 -14.39
N ARG A 65 -15.50 8.93 -13.37
CA ARG A 65 -15.04 8.50 -12.03
C ARG A 65 -14.65 7.03 -11.97
N THR A 66 -15.30 6.19 -12.78
CA THR A 66 -15.01 4.75 -12.85
C THR A 66 -13.88 4.41 -13.81
N MET A 67 -13.48 5.34 -14.66
CA MET A 67 -12.38 5.09 -15.58
C MET A 67 -11.06 4.99 -14.81
N PRO A 68 -10.28 3.92 -15.01
CA PRO A 68 -8.95 3.84 -14.44
C PRO A 68 -8.12 5.01 -14.99
N ILE A 69 -7.50 5.78 -14.10
CA ILE A 69 -6.58 6.86 -14.49
C ILE A 69 -5.54 6.25 -15.45
N PRO A 70 -5.35 6.79 -16.66
CA PRO A 70 -4.42 6.24 -17.62
C PRO A 70 -3.00 6.20 -17.02
N PRO A 71 -2.22 5.14 -17.28
CA PRO A 71 -0.90 4.96 -16.69
C PRO A 71 0.08 6.10 -17.05
N SER A 72 -0.15 6.80 -18.16
CA SER A 72 0.63 7.98 -18.57
C SER A 72 0.47 9.18 -17.65
N THR A 73 -0.64 9.27 -16.90
CA THR A 73 -0.92 10.38 -15.97
C THR A 73 -0.64 10.00 -14.52
N ARG A 74 -0.35 8.73 -14.24
CA ARG A 74 0.04 8.29 -12.90
C ARG A 74 1.53 8.60 -12.73
N PRO A 75 1.94 9.33 -11.68
CA PRO A 75 3.35 9.39 -11.35
C PRO A 75 3.82 7.96 -11.04
N LEU A 76 4.89 7.51 -11.73
CA LEU A 76 5.47 6.18 -11.56
C LEU A 76 5.77 5.85 -10.09
N VAL A 77 6.05 6.90 -9.32
CA VAL A 77 6.28 6.87 -7.89
C VAL A 77 5.22 7.74 -7.22
N PRO A 78 4.51 7.24 -6.19
CA PRO A 78 3.57 8.05 -5.41
C PRO A 78 4.22 9.35 -4.93
N LEU A 79 3.49 10.47 -4.98
CA LEU A 79 4.04 11.79 -4.59
C LEU A 79 4.68 11.79 -3.21
N TYR A 80 4.07 11.10 -2.25
CA TYR A 80 4.60 10.96 -0.90
C TYR A 80 5.87 10.08 -0.83
N MET A 81 6.19 9.29 -1.85
CA MET A 81 7.43 8.49 -1.92
C MET A 81 8.58 9.22 -2.62
N GLN A 82 8.31 10.33 -3.31
CA GLN A 82 9.36 11.08 -4.03
C GLN A 82 10.41 11.68 -3.08
N HIS A 83 10.00 12.17 -1.91
CA HIS A 83 10.95 12.67 -0.92
C HIS A 83 11.82 11.53 -0.36
N TRP A 84 11.21 10.37 -0.11
CA TRP A 84 11.88 9.20 0.42
C TRP A 84 12.92 8.63 -0.55
N GLN A 85 12.63 8.62 -1.85
CA GLN A 85 13.60 8.23 -2.87
C GLN A 85 14.83 9.15 -2.88
N LYS A 86 14.62 10.47 -2.80
CA LYS A 86 15.74 11.43 -2.69
C LYS A 86 16.56 11.21 -1.43
N GLU A 87 15.94 10.83 -0.32
CA GLU A 87 16.68 10.47 0.90
C GLU A 87 17.49 9.19 0.73
N LEU A 88 16.92 8.16 0.09
CA LEU A 88 17.62 6.89 -0.18
C LEU A 88 18.86 7.13 -1.04
N GLU A 89 18.76 7.92 -2.11
CA GLU A 89 19.92 8.25 -2.95
C GLU A 89 21.02 8.98 -2.17
N LYS A 90 20.64 9.90 -1.27
CA LYS A 90 21.61 10.61 -0.40
C LYS A 90 22.28 9.65 0.58
N ARG A 91 21.51 8.75 1.20
CA ARG A 91 22.04 7.73 2.12
C ARG A 91 22.98 6.77 1.39
N GLU A 92 22.65 6.37 0.17
CA GLU A 92 23.52 5.49 -0.62
C GLU A 92 24.82 6.19 -1.00
N ARG A 93 24.76 7.46 -1.43
CA ARG A 93 25.98 8.26 -1.66
C ARG A 93 26.84 8.37 -0.40
N GLN A 94 26.21 8.60 0.75
CA GLN A 94 26.94 8.68 2.01
C GLN A 94 27.57 7.35 2.40
N ARG A 95 26.84 6.24 2.19
CA ARG A 95 27.35 4.88 2.40
C ARG A 95 28.58 4.61 1.52
N GLN A 96 28.50 4.91 0.23
CA GLN A 96 29.62 4.75 -0.70
C GLN A 96 30.83 5.59 -0.28
N ARG A 97 30.64 6.83 0.17
CA ARG A 97 31.73 7.67 0.70
C ARG A 97 32.36 7.07 1.96
N CYS A 98 31.55 6.58 2.90
CA CYS A 98 32.08 5.91 4.09
C CYS A 98 32.89 4.67 3.72
N VAL A 99 32.40 3.86 2.77
CA VAL A 99 33.12 2.67 2.30
C VAL A 99 34.42 3.08 1.61
N ALA A 100 34.41 4.10 0.76
CA ALA A 100 35.62 4.59 0.10
C ALA A 100 36.67 5.10 1.09
N LEU A 101 36.26 5.82 2.14
CA LEU A 101 37.16 6.28 3.19
C LEU A 101 37.81 5.11 3.94
N VAL A 102 37.01 4.08 4.27
CA VAL A 102 37.53 2.88 4.94
C VAL A 102 38.48 2.11 4.03
N ALA A 103 38.13 1.95 2.75
CA ALA A 103 38.99 1.30 1.78
C ALA A 103 40.32 2.03 1.61
N GLY A 104 40.29 3.36 1.45
CA GLY A 104 41.50 4.18 1.38
C GLY A 104 42.36 4.09 2.64
N ALA A 105 41.74 4.03 3.83
CA ALA A 105 42.46 3.79 5.08
C ALA A 105 43.12 2.40 5.16
N MET A 106 42.54 1.40 4.47
CA MET A 106 43.13 0.07 4.32
C MET A 106 44.12 -0.04 3.15
N GLY A 107 44.30 1.02 2.36
CA GLY A 107 45.20 1.05 1.21
C GLY A 107 44.63 0.46 -0.08
N TYR A 108 43.30 0.29 -0.18
CA TYR A 108 42.61 -0.13 -1.40
C TYR A 108 41.81 1.02 -1.99
N ASP A 109 41.86 1.17 -3.31
CA ASP A 109 40.96 2.09 -4.02
C ASP A 109 39.60 1.43 -4.23
N TYR A 110 38.57 2.05 -3.65
CA TYR A 110 37.19 1.63 -3.83
C TYR A 110 36.58 2.36 -5.01
N GLU A 111 36.10 1.61 -6.01
CA GLU A 111 35.38 2.19 -7.13
C GLU A 111 33.97 2.59 -6.71
N TYR A 112 33.65 3.87 -6.88
CA TYR A 112 32.34 4.43 -6.60
C TYR A 112 31.79 5.12 -7.85
N THR A 113 30.48 5.03 -8.04
CA THR A 113 29.80 5.37 -9.30
C THR A 113 28.85 6.56 -9.19
N TYR A 114 28.91 7.33 -8.11
CA TYR A 114 28.04 8.50 -7.94
C TYR A 114 28.50 9.70 -8.79
N ASP A 115 27.54 10.47 -9.30
CA ASP A 115 27.82 11.68 -10.08
C ASP A 115 28.61 12.73 -9.29
N GLY A 116 29.68 13.26 -9.90
CA GLY A 116 30.60 14.21 -9.26
C GLY A 116 31.74 13.55 -8.48
N ALA A 117 31.89 12.22 -8.61
CA ALA A 117 33.11 11.53 -8.25
C ALA A 117 34.33 12.16 -8.94
N HIS A 118 35.43 12.34 -8.21
CA HIS A 118 36.71 12.57 -8.87
C HIS A 118 37.06 11.27 -9.60
N ALA A 119 36.84 11.25 -10.92
CA ALA A 119 37.19 10.11 -11.75
C ALA A 119 38.63 9.69 -11.44
N HIS A 120 38.84 8.42 -11.14
CA HIS A 120 40.20 7.89 -11.11
C HIS A 120 40.69 7.86 -12.56
N PRO A 121 41.80 8.53 -12.91
CA PRO A 121 42.37 8.48 -14.26
C PRO A 121 43.08 7.13 -14.48
N ALA A 122 42.33 6.04 -14.50
CA ALA A 122 42.78 4.71 -14.90
C ALA A 122 41.50 3.92 -15.19
N VAL A 123 41.15 3.53 -16.41
CA VAL A 123 41.97 3.03 -17.51
C VAL A 123 41.26 3.37 -18.82
N VAL A 124 41.80 4.35 -19.57
CA VAL A 124 41.67 4.38 -21.03
C VAL A 124 42.86 3.57 -21.54
N THR A 125 42.66 2.28 -21.75
CA THR A 125 43.53 1.51 -22.64
C THR A 125 42.84 1.46 -24.00
N ALA A 126 43.59 1.90 -25.01
CA ALA A 126 43.27 1.93 -26.42
C ALA A 126 42.84 0.57 -26.99
#